data_AF-A0A7Y1Y9Q1-F1
#
_entry.id   AF-A0A7Y1Y9Q1-F1
#
_cell.length_a   1.000
_cell.length_b   1.000
_cell.length_c   1.000
_cell.angle_alpha   90.00
_cell.angle_beta   90.00
_cell.angle_gamma   90.00
#
_symmetry.space_group_name_H-M   'P 1'
#
loop_
_entity.id
_entity.type
_entity.pdbx_description
1 polymer ?
#
loop_
_entity_poly.entity_id
_entity_poly.type
_entity_poly.pdbx_seq_one_letter_code
_entity_poly.pdbx_strand_id
1 'polypeptide(L)'
;DISANTATSSGGGIFLDGSGSTLSVTGSTVDGNDATTEGGGIAVALSNTATINQSSVTRNTAGAGAGFSNAGTLNITNVTVSANASGTQGGGIMTSGGLTVSHATIATNSAGEGGGVRVIGSPTVTLTGTILWGNTGTSGPECSGPLASGGYNLVGSTAAPCVYTGAGTDLPAASNPMPDVLGFYGETTEHHPLMTGSDAIDAGGACGLATDQIGTSRPDGPACDVGAIEGTSPVLADEVLLVEPNGRWHIRVPGNDDYTFFYGVPGDVPLFGDWDGDGVDTPGAWRQGPGGGFAYLTNTLPPDAGVGVADFDFFFGIPGDEVFSGDWNGDNIDTLGINRLGRIFLTDTNGSGGAPVPTDYDFFFGVAGDRAFGGDGDGDGDDGVFLYRETDGLVYYTNETPASGIAPTADNFFFGIASDSFVSGDWNRDLVDTAGIFRGSDTTIYLSNTNASGGAPAPTDVTIEWGTAGWIPLAGVTGLP
;
A
#
# COMPACT_ATOMS: atom_id res chain seq x y z
N ASP A 1 -21.57 21.79 11.65
CA ASP A 1 -21.28 21.22 12.96
C ASP A 1 -22.57 21.16 13.79
N ILE A 2 -22.89 19.98 14.32
CA ILE A 2 -24.04 19.71 15.19
C ILE A 2 -23.45 19.02 16.42
N SER A 3 -23.11 19.81 17.44
CA SER A 3 -22.29 19.32 18.54
C SER A 3 -22.80 19.71 19.91
N ALA A 4 -22.47 18.88 20.90
CA ALA A 4 -22.76 19.11 22.32
C ALA A 4 -24.24 19.38 22.66
N ASN A 5 -25.17 18.82 21.87
CA ASN A 5 -26.60 18.90 22.14
C ASN A 5 -27.04 17.80 23.11
N THR A 6 -28.14 18.01 23.83
CA THR A 6 -28.70 17.02 24.76
C THR A 6 -30.20 16.89 24.56
N ALA A 7 -30.67 15.66 24.37
CA ALA A 7 -32.09 15.33 24.28
C ALA A 7 -32.52 14.41 25.43
N THR A 8 -33.69 14.69 26.02
CA THR A 8 -34.28 13.83 27.07
C THR A 8 -34.98 12.58 26.50
N SER A 9 -34.97 12.41 25.18
CA SER A 9 -35.46 11.22 24.48
C SER A 9 -34.44 10.81 23.42
N SER A 10 -34.75 10.97 22.14
CA SER A 10 -33.94 10.48 21.02
C SER A 10 -33.43 11.62 20.13
N GLY A 11 -32.35 11.35 19.39
CA GLY A 11 -31.77 12.28 18.43
C GLY A 11 -31.13 13.47 19.11
N GLY A 12 -30.11 13.23 19.93
CA GLY A 12 -29.39 14.26 20.67
C GLY A 12 -28.93 15.40 19.75
N GLY A 13 -28.33 15.04 18.60
CA GLY A 13 -28.03 15.96 17.51
C GLY A 13 -29.22 16.19 16.56
N ILE A 14 -29.72 15.12 15.94
CA ILE A 14 -30.82 15.18 14.95
C ILE A 14 -31.83 14.07 15.18
N PHE A 15 -33.11 14.41 15.21
CA PHE A 15 -34.21 13.43 15.21
C PHE A 15 -35.10 13.59 13.97
N LEU A 16 -35.23 12.52 13.19
CA LEU A 16 -36.18 12.40 12.07
C LEU A 16 -37.42 11.64 12.53
N ASP A 17 -38.46 12.36 12.94
CA ASP A 17 -39.70 11.80 13.52
C ASP A 17 -40.95 11.99 12.65
N GLY A 18 -40.89 12.82 11.60
CA GLY A 18 -41.95 13.00 10.63
C GLY A 18 -42.23 11.73 9.81
N SER A 19 -43.33 11.68 9.06
CA SER A 19 -43.61 10.53 8.17
C SER A 19 -43.07 10.80 6.78
N GLY A 20 -42.19 9.91 6.27
CA GLY A 20 -41.64 10.03 4.91
C GLY A 20 -40.61 11.16 4.76
N SER A 21 -39.99 11.59 5.86
CA SER A 21 -39.00 12.66 5.88
C SER A 21 -37.63 12.18 5.40
N THR A 22 -36.90 13.09 4.74
CA THR A 22 -35.54 12.82 4.23
C THR A 22 -34.53 13.78 4.85
N LEU A 23 -33.38 13.25 5.28
CA LEU A 23 -32.22 14.04 5.73
C LEU A 23 -31.02 13.77 4.81
N SER A 24 -30.31 14.84 4.46
CA SER A 24 -28.98 14.75 3.85
C SER A 24 -28.00 15.52 4.73
N VAL A 25 -26.91 14.86 5.12
CA VAL A 25 -25.78 15.45 5.85
C VAL A 25 -24.54 15.23 5.00
N THR A 26 -23.83 16.30 4.66
CA THR A 26 -22.64 16.24 3.81
C THR A 26 -21.57 17.21 4.31
N GLY A 27 -20.30 16.79 4.31
CA GLY A 27 -19.19 17.66 4.72
C GLY A 27 -19.33 18.15 6.17
N SER A 28 -19.92 17.35 7.06
CA SER A 28 -20.40 17.83 8.36
C SER A 28 -19.93 16.96 9.52
N THR A 29 -19.85 17.58 10.70
CA THR A 29 -19.56 16.92 11.97
C THR A 29 -20.82 16.85 12.84
N VAL A 30 -21.10 15.67 13.40
CA VAL A 30 -22.09 15.40 14.45
C VAL A 30 -21.35 14.83 15.65
N ASP A 31 -20.94 15.70 16.57
CA ASP A 31 -19.98 15.36 17.63
C ASP A 31 -20.51 15.60 19.05
N GLY A 32 -20.26 14.67 19.97
CA GLY A 32 -20.45 14.92 21.40
C GLY A 32 -21.91 15.16 21.81
N ASN A 33 -22.90 14.69 21.04
CA ASN A 33 -24.31 14.84 21.38
C ASN A 33 -24.79 13.70 22.28
N ASP A 34 -25.73 14.00 23.19
CA ASP A 34 -26.24 13.07 24.18
C ASP A 34 -27.76 12.88 24.07
N ALA A 35 -28.22 11.64 24.16
CA ALA A 35 -29.64 11.29 24.18
C ALA A 35 -29.93 10.23 25.25
N THR A 36 -30.96 10.42 26.09
CA THR A 36 -31.23 9.44 27.15
C THR A 36 -31.70 8.09 26.63
N THR A 37 -32.41 8.04 25.49
CA THR A 37 -32.95 6.80 24.93
C THR A 37 -32.12 6.28 23.76
N GLU A 38 -32.16 6.96 22.62
CA GLU A 38 -31.57 6.43 21.39
C GLU A 38 -31.04 7.50 20.44
N GLY A 39 -30.00 7.19 19.66
CA GLY A 39 -29.51 8.11 18.63
C GLY A 39 -28.92 9.37 19.24
N GLY A 40 -27.79 9.25 19.95
CA GLY A 40 -27.07 10.40 20.51
C GLY A 40 -26.74 11.40 19.41
N GLY A 41 -26.15 10.92 18.32
CA GLY A 41 -25.96 11.69 17.09
C GLY A 41 -27.26 11.85 16.31
N ILE A 42 -27.68 10.78 15.61
CA ILE A 42 -28.83 10.83 14.69
C ILE A 42 -29.82 9.69 14.98
N ALA A 43 -31.10 10.04 15.14
CA ALA A 43 -32.19 9.08 15.24
C ALA A 43 -33.09 9.15 13.98
N VAL A 44 -33.33 8.01 13.33
CA VAL A 44 -34.14 7.89 12.11
C VAL A 44 -35.36 7.00 12.40
N ALA A 45 -36.55 7.60 12.51
CA ALA A 45 -37.77 6.85 12.74
C ALA A 45 -38.24 6.06 11.49
N LEU A 46 -39.24 5.21 11.69
CA LEU A 46 -39.85 4.40 10.64
C LEU A 46 -40.29 5.25 9.44
N SER A 47 -40.13 4.69 8.24
CA SER A 47 -40.49 5.32 6.96
C SER A 47 -39.70 6.58 6.59
N ASN A 48 -38.64 6.93 7.34
CA ASN A 48 -37.75 8.04 7.01
C ASN A 48 -36.46 7.56 6.36
N THR A 49 -35.77 8.47 5.67
CA THR A 49 -34.50 8.19 5.00
C THR A 49 -33.45 9.21 5.41
N ALA A 50 -32.29 8.74 5.84
CA ALA A 50 -31.12 9.57 6.07
C ALA A 50 -29.98 9.15 5.14
N THR A 51 -29.34 10.13 4.51
CA THR A 51 -28.13 9.94 3.70
C THR A 51 -27.02 10.81 4.28
N ILE A 52 -25.96 10.16 4.72
CA ILE A 52 -24.79 10.79 5.34
C ILE A 52 -23.60 10.55 4.42
N ASN A 53 -22.94 11.63 4.01
CA ASN A 53 -21.84 11.59 3.06
C ASN A 53 -20.67 12.45 3.55
N GLN A 54 -19.42 12.06 3.36
CA GLN A 54 -18.23 12.90 3.63
C GLN A 54 -18.30 13.61 4.99
N SER A 55 -18.62 12.87 6.05
CA SER A 55 -19.00 13.44 7.35
C SER A 55 -18.38 12.66 8.50
N SER A 56 -18.41 13.23 9.69
CA SER A 56 -17.98 12.58 10.94
C SER A 56 -19.14 12.49 11.91
N VAL A 57 -19.37 11.30 12.48
CA VAL A 57 -20.31 11.09 13.59
C VAL A 57 -19.52 10.54 14.76
N THR A 58 -19.16 11.42 15.68
CA THR A 58 -18.12 11.16 16.66
C THR A 58 -18.55 11.45 18.10
N ARG A 59 -18.02 10.70 19.07
CA ARG A 59 -18.18 10.97 20.52
C ARG A 59 -19.63 11.15 21.01
N ASN A 60 -20.63 10.66 20.30
CA ASN A 60 -22.02 10.77 20.72
C ASN A 60 -22.35 9.70 21.76
N THR A 61 -23.27 10.01 22.68
CA THR A 61 -23.68 9.12 23.77
C THR A 61 -25.19 8.87 23.76
N ALA A 62 -25.60 7.63 24.00
CA ALA A 62 -27.02 7.32 24.20
C ALA A 62 -27.29 6.05 25.02
N GLY A 63 -28.56 5.81 25.36
CA GLY A 63 -29.00 4.50 25.86
C GLY A 63 -28.72 3.36 24.88
N ALA A 64 -29.04 3.56 23.60
CA ALA A 64 -28.73 2.65 22.49
C ALA A 64 -28.49 3.42 21.18
N GLY A 65 -27.72 2.86 20.24
CA GLY A 65 -27.45 3.49 18.94
C GLY A 65 -26.80 4.86 19.08
N ALA A 66 -25.66 4.98 19.75
CA ALA A 66 -25.16 6.28 20.17
C ALA A 66 -24.74 7.19 19.01
N GLY A 67 -24.04 6.68 18.00
CA GLY A 67 -23.87 7.42 16.74
C GLY A 67 -25.19 7.51 15.97
N PHE A 68 -25.79 6.36 15.70
CA PHE A 68 -27.05 6.22 14.96
C PHE A 68 -28.03 5.25 15.62
N SER A 69 -29.30 5.65 15.73
CA SER A 69 -30.44 4.74 15.89
C SER A 69 -31.31 4.78 14.64
N ASN A 70 -31.44 3.66 13.93
CA ASN A 70 -32.15 3.58 12.66
C ASN A 70 -33.30 2.56 12.69
N ALA A 71 -34.54 3.05 12.53
CA ALA A 71 -35.72 2.24 12.22
C ALA A 71 -36.21 2.44 10.77
N GLY A 72 -35.67 3.43 10.05
CA GLY A 72 -36.02 3.75 8.66
C GLY A 72 -35.02 3.17 7.66
N THR A 73 -34.50 4.03 6.79
CA THR A 73 -33.42 3.73 5.85
C THR A 73 -32.25 4.65 6.10
N LEU A 74 -31.06 4.09 6.29
CA LEU A 74 -29.82 4.83 6.52
C LEU A 74 -28.79 4.46 5.45
N ASN A 75 -28.30 5.47 4.74
CA ASN A 75 -27.22 5.35 3.76
C ASN A 75 -26.01 6.14 4.25
N ILE A 76 -24.85 5.49 4.33
CA ILE A 76 -23.60 6.07 4.81
C ILE A 76 -22.54 5.89 3.73
N THR A 77 -21.86 6.98 3.34
CA THR A 77 -20.80 6.95 2.33
C THR A 77 -19.65 7.88 2.70
N ASN A 78 -18.40 7.42 2.70
CA ASN A 78 -17.25 8.24 3.08
C ASN A 78 -17.43 8.91 4.46
N VAL A 79 -17.76 8.12 5.47
CA VAL A 79 -18.06 8.63 6.81
C VAL A 79 -17.21 7.93 7.86
N THR A 80 -16.67 8.71 8.78
CA THR A 80 -16.08 8.20 10.02
C THR A 80 -17.15 8.17 11.11
N VAL A 81 -17.46 6.97 11.60
CA VAL A 81 -18.34 6.75 12.77
C VAL A 81 -17.47 6.23 13.90
N SER A 82 -17.07 7.12 14.81
CA SER A 82 -16.02 6.78 15.77
C SER A 82 -16.23 7.31 17.18
N ALA A 83 -15.69 6.61 18.18
CA ALA A 83 -15.74 6.98 19.58
C ALA A 83 -17.16 7.21 20.15
N ASN A 84 -18.20 6.68 19.52
CA ASN A 84 -19.57 6.77 20.05
C ASN A 84 -19.80 5.69 21.11
N ALA A 85 -20.51 6.02 22.18
CA ALA A 85 -20.69 5.14 23.32
C ALA A 85 -22.15 4.98 23.73
N SER A 86 -22.65 3.73 23.74
CA SER A 86 -23.98 3.41 24.24
C SER A 86 -23.97 2.56 25.51
N GLY A 87 -24.94 2.79 26.39
CA GLY A 87 -25.05 2.03 27.64
C GLY A 87 -25.48 0.57 27.44
N THR A 88 -26.12 0.26 26.31
CA THR A 88 -26.72 -1.06 26.10
C THR A 88 -26.30 -1.70 24.77
N GLN A 89 -26.65 -1.12 23.62
CA GLN A 89 -26.51 -1.77 22.32
C GLN A 89 -26.18 -0.75 21.22
N GLY A 90 -25.34 -1.14 20.25
CA GLY A 90 -25.00 -0.29 19.10
C GLY A 90 -24.26 0.98 19.52
N GLY A 91 -22.95 0.90 19.72
CA GLY A 91 -22.14 2.07 20.07
C GLY A 91 -22.09 3.03 18.89
N GLY A 92 -21.61 2.55 17.75
CA GLY A 92 -21.63 3.29 16.48
C GLY A 92 -23.04 3.34 15.92
N ILE A 93 -23.60 2.18 15.57
CA ILE A 93 -24.88 2.08 14.87
C ILE A 93 -25.75 1.00 15.52
N MET A 94 -26.99 1.35 15.83
CA MET A 94 -28.07 0.39 16.05
C MET A 94 -29.09 0.51 14.92
N THR A 95 -29.45 -0.61 14.29
CA THR A 95 -30.45 -0.61 13.21
C THR A 95 -31.47 -1.73 13.35
N SER A 96 -32.74 -1.38 13.18
CA SER A 96 -33.86 -2.29 12.90
C SER A 96 -34.47 -2.06 11.50
N GLY A 97 -34.06 -0.97 10.85
CA GLY A 97 -34.38 -0.63 9.47
C GLY A 97 -33.24 -0.97 8.50
N GLY A 98 -33.42 -0.62 7.22
CA GLY A 98 -32.41 -0.86 6.18
C GLY A 98 -31.17 -0.01 6.38
N LEU A 99 -29.99 -0.60 6.20
CA LEU A 99 -28.69 0.07 6.33
C LEU A 99 -27.79 -0.29 5.15
N THR A 100 -27.28 0.73 4.47
CA THR A 100 -26.22 0.58 3.47
C THR A 100 -25.05 1.45 3.88
N VAL A 101 -23.88 0.85 4.02
CA VAL A 101 -22.63 1.53 4.32
C VAL A 101 -21.65 1.22 3.20
N SER A 102 -21.05 2.27 2.65
CA SER A 102 -20.06 2.16 1.59
C SER A 102 -18.88 3.03 1.96
N HIS A 103 -17.67 2.48 1.96
CA HIS A 103 -16.45 3.26 2.16
C HIS A 103 -16.52 4.11 3.44
N ALA A 104 -16.66 3.45 4.59
CA ALA A 104 -16.75 4.12 5.89
C ALA A 104 -15.74 3.51 6.85
N THR A 105 -15.40 4.27 7.90
CA THR A 105 -14.58 3.79 9.00
C THR A 105 -15.43 3.79 10.27
N ILE A 106 -15.84 2.61 10.73
CA ILE A 106 -16.61 2.40 11.96
C ILE A 106 -15.65 1.83 13.01
N ALA A 107 -15.11 2.71 13.85
CA ALA A 107 -14.01 2.36 14.74
C ALA A 107 -14.17 2.91 16.16
N THR A 108 -13.53 2.28 17.13
CA THR A 108 -13.44 2.76 18.53
C THR A 108 -14.78 3.05 19.23
N ASN A 109 -15.89 2.56 18.70
CA ASN A 109 -17.20 2.70 19.33
C ASN A 109 -17.36 1.68 20.47
N SER A 110 -18.22 1.97 21.43
CA SER A 110 -18.43 1.13 22.62
C SER A 110 -19.90 0.88 22.94
N ALA A 111 -20.25 -0.35 23.27
CA ALA A 111 -21.58 -0.71 23.79
C ALA A 111 -21.56 -1.98 24.64
N GLY A 112 -22.66 -2.29 25.33
CA GLY A 112 -22.85 -3.62 25.91
C GLY A 112 -22.84 -4.72 24.85
N GLU A 113 -23.59 -4.54 23.75
CA GLU A 113 -23.67 -5.48 22.64
C GLU A 113 -23.62 -4.78 21.27
N GLY A 114 -22.74 -5.22 20.36
CA GLY A 114 -22.56 -4.59 19.05
C GLY A 114 -21.92 -3.22 19.19
N GLY A 115 -20.66 -3.17 19.63
CA GLY A 115 -19.92 -1.91 19.82
C GLY A 115 -19.89 -1.06 18.56
N GLY A 116 -19.51 -1.65 17.43
CA GLY A 116 -19.60 -1.02 16.11
C GLY A 116 -21.03 -1.00 15.60
N VAL A 117 -21.58 -2.17 15.23
CA VAL A 117 -22.92 -2.30 14.63
C VAL A 117 -23.78 -3.31 15.37
N ARG A 118 -24.97 -2.89 15.81
CA ARG A 118 -26.05 -3.77 16.27
C ARG A 118 -27.19 -3.81 15.26
N VAL A 119 -27.52 -5.02 14.79
CA VAL A 119 -28.71 -5.27 13.98
C VAL A 119 -29.78 -5.97 14.81
N ILE A 120 -31.00 -5.43 14.78
CA ILE A 120 -32.18 -5.97 15.47
C ILE A 120 -33.15 -6.52 14.44
N GLY A 121 -33.51 -7.81 14.57
CA GLY A 121 -34.39 -8.49 13.63
C GLY A 121 -33.64 -8.95 12.37
N SER A 122 -34.26 -8.81 11.21
CA SER A 122 -33.69 -9.23 9.93
C SER A 122 -33.88 -8.18 8.81
N PRO A 123 -33.52 -6.90 9.04
CA PRO A 123 -33.47 -5.92 7.97
C PRO A 123 -32.34 -6.23 6.99
N THR A 124 -32.38 -5.60 5.80
CA THR A 124 -31.25 -5.62 4.88
C THR A 124 -30.15 -4.68 5.38
N VAL A 125 -28.98 -5.25 5.66
CA VAL A 125 -27.78 -4.52 6.08
C VAL A 125 -26.62 -4.94 5.19
N THR A 126 -25.99 -3.97 4.51
CA THR A 126 -24.86 -4.21 3.61
C THR A 126 -23.71 -3.26 3.90
N LEU A 127 -22.50 -3.81 4.00
CA LEU A 127 -21.24 -3.07 4.05
C LEU A 127 -20.45 -3.31 2.75
N THR A 128 -19.82 -2.28 2.20
CA THR A 128 -18.91 -2.38 1.05
C THR A 128 -17.71 -1.48 1.26
N GLY A 129 -16.49 -1.95 0.99
CA GLY A 129 -15.29 -1.11 1.10
C GLY A 129 -15.08 -0.48 2.48
N THR A 130 -15.61 -1.10 3.55
CA THR A 130 -15.77 -0.49 4.88
C THR A 130 -14.82 -1.11 5.90
N ILE A 131 -14.20 -0.28 6.72
CA ILE A 131 -13.48 -0.70 7.93
C ILE A 131 -14.47 -0.79 9.10
N LEU A 132 -14.57 -1.97 9.71
CA LEU A 132 -15.26 -2.21 10.98
C LEU A 132 -14.27 -2.83 11.97
N TRP A 133 -13.59 -2.00 12.76
CA TRP A 133 -12.43 -2.44 13.53
C TRP A 133 -12.24 -1.68 14.85
N GLY A 134 -11.65 -2.34 15.85
CA GLY A 134 -11.25 -1.69 17.11
C GLY A 134 -12.42 -1.20 17.95
N ASN A 135 -13.61 -1.75 17.73
CA ASN A 135 -14.80 -1.44 18.53
C ASN A 135 -14.78 -2.30 19.80
N THR A 136 -15.48 -1.86 20.84
CA THR A 136 -15.49 -2.53 22.14
C THR A 136 -16.90 -2.89 22.57
N GLY A 137 -17.04 -4.03 23.23
CA GLY A 137 -18.28 -4.38 23.90
C GLY A 137 -18.21 -5.68 24.66
N THR A 138 -19.17 -5.90 25.56
CA THR A 138 -19.22 -7.15 26.35
C THR A 138 -19.61 -8.36 25.50
N SER A 139 -20.30 -8.13 24.38
CA SER A 139 -20.70 -9.15 23.43
C SER A 139 -20.69 -8.56 22.01
N GLY A 140 -19.98 -9.19 21.07
CA GLY A 140 -19.87 -8.72 19.69
C GLY A 140 -19.31 -7.30 19.58
N PRO A 141 -18.01 -7.09 19.86
CA PRO A 141 -17.43 -5.75 19.84
C PRO A 141 -17.58 -5.04 18.49
N GLU A 142 -17.31 -5.73 17.38
CA GLU A 142 -17.47 -5.20 16.02
C GLU A 142 -18.94 -5.22 15.60
N CYS A 143 -19.60 -6.35 15.77
CA CYS A 143 -20.98 -6.52 15.36
C CYS A 143 -21.78 -7.54 16.17
N SER A 144 -23.09 -7.34 16.19
CA SER A 144 -24.09 -8.34 16.62
C SER A 144 -25.29 -8.32 15.68
N GLY A 145 -25.73 -9.51 15.24
CA GLY A 145 -26.82 -9.68 14.28
C GLY A 145 -26.35 -9.84 12.83
N PRO A 146 -27.28 -9.95 11.86
CA PRO A 146 -26.97 -10.24 10.46
C PRO A 146 -26.40 -9.04 9.71
N LEU A 147 -25.20 -9.19 9.15
CA LEU A 147 -24.53 -8.24 8.27
C LEU A 147 -24.11 -8.97 6.99
N ALA A 148 -24.39 -8.38 5.82
CA ALA A 148 -23.94 -8.91 4.54
C ALA A 148 -22.82 -8.04 3.95
N SER A 149 -21.84 -8.69 3.31
CA SER A 149 -20.81 -8.02 2.54
C SER A 149 -21.27 -7.76 1.11
N GLY A 150 -20.97 -6.55 0.62
CA GLY A 150 -20.93 -6.23 -0.80
C GLY A 150 -19.51 -6.26 -1.40
N GLY A 151 -18.51 -6.71 -0.63
CA GLY A 151 -17.11 -6.83 -1.03
C GLY A 151 -16.17 -5.80 -0.39
N TYR A 152 -14.88 -6.15 -0.35
CA TYR A 152 -13.77 -5.28 0.05
C TYR A 152 -13.87 -4.70 1.46
N ASN A 153 -14.53 -5.39 2.40
CA ASN A 153 -14.57 -4.94 3.78
C ASN A 153 -13.38 -5.47 4.58
N LEU A 154 -12.93 -4.68 5.56
CA LEU A 154 -12.01 -5.11 6.60
C LEU A 154 -12.78 -5.15 7.93
N VAL A 155 -13.00 -6.35 8.47
CA VAL A 155 -13.76 -6.55 9.71
C VAL A 155 -12.89 -7.22 10.76
N GLY A 156 -12.57 -6.49 11.84
CA GLY A 156 -11.64 -6.95 12.88
C GLY A 156 -12.09 -8.21 13.63
N SER A 157 -13.40 -8.47 13.70
CA SER A 157 -13.94 -9.73 14.19
C SER A 157 -15.30 -10.05 13.60
N THR A 158 -15.45 -11.26 13.11
CA THR A 158 -16.73 -11.82 12.63
C THR A 158 -17.27 -12.89 13.58
N ALA A 159 -16.67 -13.04 14.76
CA ALA A 159 -17.10 -14.03 15.75
C ALA A 159 -18.51 -13.73 16.27
N ALA A 160 -19.23 -14.79 16.66
CA ALA A 160 -20.55 -14.66 17.26
C ALA A 160 -20.52 -13.71 18.48
N PRO A 161 -21.52 -12.83 18.66
CA PRO A 161 -22.84 -12.79 18.01
C PRO A 161 -22.89 -12.08 16.64
N CYS A 162 -21.76 -11.70 16.04
CA CYS A 162 -21.77 -11.22 14.67
C CYS A 162 -22.17 -12.34 13.72
N VAL A 163 -23.15 -12.09 12.84
CA VAL A 163 -23.55 -13.00 11.77
C VAL A 163 -23.17 -12.34 10.45
N TYR A 164 -21.87 -12.37 10.16
CA TYR A 164 -21.30 -11.75 8.97
C TYR A 164 -21.32 -12.74 7.79
N THR A 165 -21.97 -12.35 6.70
CA THR A 165 -21.97 -13.09 5.43
C THR A 165 -20.96 -12.41 4.50
N GLY A 166 -19.71 -12.88 4.53
CA GLY A 166 -18.60 -12.30 3.77
C GLY A 166 -18.65 -12.57 2.26
N ALA A 167 -17.90 -11.76 1.52
CA ALA A 167 -17.62 -11.92 0.10
C ALA A 167 -16.17 -12.40 -0.10
N GLY A 168 -15.88 -13.04 -1.24
CA GLY A 168 -14.52 -13.50 -1.54
C GLY A 168 -13.49 -12.38 -1.77
N THR A 169 -13.96 -11.14 -1.91
CA THR A 169 -13.13 -9.93 -2.04
C THR A 169 -12.96 -9.18 -0.72
N ASP A 170 -13.51 -9.68 0.39
CA ASP A 170 -13.23 -9.10 1.70
C ASP A 170 -11.81 -9.45 2.14
N LEU A 171 -11.23 -8.57 2.96
CA LEU A 171 -9.88 -8.76 3.46
C LEU A 171 -9.85 -9.89 4.50
N PRO A 172 -8.72 -10.61 4.63
CA PRO A 172 -8.54 -11.63 5.67
C PRO A 172 -8.83 -11.09 7.08
N ALA A 173 -9.33 -11.95 7.96
CA ALA A 173 -9.62 -11.55 9.34
C ALA A 173 -8.37 -11.16 10.16
N ALA A 174 -7.18 -11.50 9.68
CA ALA A 174 -5.91 -11.09 10.29
C ALA A 174 -5.47 -9.68 9.87
N SER A 175 -6.13 -9.08 8.87
CA SER A 175 -5.73 -7.79 8.33
C SER A 175 -5.84 -6.67 9.36
N ASN A 176 -4.90 -5.74 9.31
CA ASN A 176 -4.76 -4.64 10.22
C ASN A 176 -4.95 -3.30 9.48
N PRO A 177 -6.05 -2.55 9.75
CA PRO A 177 -6.29 -1.28 9.09
C PRO A 177 -5.34 -0.17 9.54
N MET A 178 -4.56 -0.38 10.61
CA MET A 178 -3.63 0.60 11.21
C MET A 178 -4.15 2.05 11.20
N PRO A 179 -5.37 2.32 11.72
CA PRO A 179 -5.89 3.68 11.75
C PRO A 179 -5.13 4.51 12.78
N ASP A 180 -4.70 5.72 12.40
CA ASP A 180 -4.18 6.72 13.33
C ASP A 180 -5.29 7.28 14.23
N VAL A 181 -4.91 8.07 15.23
CA VAL A 181 -5.81 8.66 16.22
C VAL A 181 -6.94 9.43 15.55
N LEU A 182 -8.15 9.37 16.12
CA LEU A 182 -9.26 10.21 15.63
C LEU A 182 -8.91 11.69 15.83
N GLY A 183 -8.92 12.48 14.76
CA GLY A 183 -8.63 13.91 14.85
C GLY A 183 -8.87 14.70 13.56
N PHE A 184 -8.55 15.99 13.62
CA PHE A 184 -8.48 16.89 12.48
C PHE A 184 -7.03 17.00 11.99
N TYR A 185 -6.82 16.83 10.69
CA TYR A 185 -5.48 16.80 10.07
C TYR A 185 -5.23 17.97 9.09
N GLY A 186 -6.07 19.00 9.17
CA GLY A 186 -6.11 20.14 8.25
C GLY A 186 -7.52 20.41 7.71
N GLU A 187 -8.34 19.36 7.74
CA GLU A 187 -9.62 19.25 7.05
C GLU A 187 -10.79 19.57 8.00
N THR A 188 -12.03 19.58 7.48
CA THR A 188 -13.22 20.01 8.26
C THR A 188 -13.97 18.88 8.96
N THR A 189 -13.59 17.62 8.75
CA THR A 189 -14.25 16.44 9.32
C THR A 189 -13.20 15.56 9.98
N GLU A 190 -13.44 15.16 11.24
CA GLU A 190 -12.53 14.23 11.93
C GLU A 190 -12.55 12.86 11.27
N HIS A 191 -11.38 12.26 11.16
CA HIS A 191 -11.21 10.95 10.57
C HIS A 191 -10.07 10.20 11.24
N HIS A 192 -9.92 8.95 10.86
CA HIS A 192 -8.76 8.12 11.16
C HIS A 192 -7.90 8.02 9.90
N PRO A 193 -6.74 8.70 9.84
CA PRO A 193 -5.75 8.47 8.79
C PRO A 193 -5.38 6.99 8.70
N LEU A 194 -5.16 6.47 7.49
CA LEU A 194 -4.49 5.18 7.31
C LEU A 194 -2.99 5.43 7.44
N MET A 195 -2.33 4.69 8.33
CA MET A 195 -0.87 4.75 8.44
C MET A 195 -0.22 3.96 7.30
N THR A 196 1.04 4.30 6.98
CA THR A 196 1.91 3.50 6.12
C THR A 196 1.94 2.04 6.57
N GLY A 197 1.85 1.10 5.62
CA GLY A 197 1.78 -0.35 5.87
C GLY A 197 0.39 -0.86 6.27
N SER A 198 -0.66 -0.04 6.15
CA SER A 198 -2.03 -0.48 6.39
C SER A 198 -2.53 -1.41 5.29
N ASP A 199 -3.06 -2.58 5.67
CA ASP A 199 -3.72 -3.51 4.74
C ASP A 199 -4.96 -2.92 4.06
N ALA A 200 -5.46 -1.78 4.53
CA ALA A 200 -6.61 -1.10 3.95
C ALA A 200 -6.25 -0.25 2.73
N ILE A 201 -4.98 0.09 2.54
CA ILE A 201 -4.51 0.88 1.40
C ILE A 201 -4.63 0.02 0.13
N ASP A 202 -5.21 0.60 -0.92
CA ASP A 202 -5.40 0.00 -2.25
C ASP A 202 -6.18 -1.35 -2.26
N ALA A 203 -6.91 -1.67 -1.19
CA ALA A 203 -7.59 -2.96 -1.04
C ALA A 203 -9.12 -2.91 -1.32
N GLY A 204 -9.65 -1.76 -1.72
CA GLY A 204 -11.07 -1.42 -1.91
C GLY A 204 -11.66 -1.69 -3.30
N GLY A 205 -10.83 -2.08 -4.28
CA GLY A 205 -11.24 -2.31 -5.67
C GLY A 205 -11.73 -1.03 -6.38
N ALA A 206 -12.67 -1.15 -7.33
CA ALA A 206 -13.20 -0.01 -8.09
C ALA A 206 -14.27 0.78 -7.31
N CYS A 207 -13.95 2.03 -6.97
CA CYS A 207 -14.72 2.87 -6.03
C CYS A 207 -16.12 3.30 -6.48
N GLY A 208 -16.28 3.68 -7.77
CA GLY A 208 -17.47 4.37 -8.26
C GLY A 208 -17.79 5.72 -7.58
N LEU A 209 -16.87 6.23 -6.75
CA LEU A 209 -16.96 7.52 -6.02
C LEU A 209 -15.82 8.42 -6.50
N ALA A 210 -16.07 9.72 -6.63
CA ALA A 210 -15.08 10.66 -7.18
C ALA A 210 -14.09 11.20 -6.13
N THR A 211 -14.51 11.26 -4.87
CA THR A 211 -13.69 11.74 -3.75
C THR A 211 -14.01 10.96 -2.48
N ASP A 212 -13.12 10.98 -1.50
CA ASP A 212 -13.25 10.34 -0.18
C ASP A 212 -13.92 11.28 0.86
N GLN A 213 -13.83 11.00 2.18
CA GLN A 213 -14.43 11.84 3.23
C GLN A 213 -13.91 13.28 3.24
N ILE A 214 -12.62 13.46 2.98
CA ILE A 214 -11.92 14.74 3.12
C ILE A 214 -11.77 15.49 1.78
N GLY A 215 -12.19 14.86 0.68
CA GLY A 215 -12.18 15.46 -0.65
C GLY A 215 -10.98 15.05 -1.49
N THR A 216 -10.16 14.11 -1.03
CA THR A 216 -9.09 13.49 -1.82
C THR A 216 -9.72 12.75 -2.99
N SER A 217 -9.07 12.80 -4.15
CA SER A 217 -9.50 12.03 -5.34
C SER A 217 -9.57 10.55 -5.00
N ARG A 218 -10.51 9.83 -5.60
CA ARG A 218 -10.72 8.42 -5.28
C ARG A 218 -10.86 7.59 -6.56
N PRO A 219 -10.01 6.57 -6.80
CA PRO A 219 -8.87 6.18 -5.96
C PRO A 219 -7.72 7.22 -5.99
N ASP A 220 -6.91 7.25 -4.94
CA ASP A 220 -5.61 7.93 -4.85
C ASP A 220 -4.48 6.88 -4.82
N GLY A 221 -4.42 6.08 -5.88
CA GLY A 221 -3.63 4.86 -5.94
C GLY A 221 -4.16 3.92 -7.04
N PRO A 222 -3.60 2.71 -7.16
CA PRO A 222 -4.11 1.68 -8.07
C PRO A 222 -5.56 1.25 -7.79
N ALA A 223 -6.04 1.35 -6.55
CA ALA A 223 -7.42 1.04 -6.19
C ALA A 223 -7.94 1.94 -5.07
N CYS A 224 -9.22 1.81 -4.74
CA CYS A 224 -9.74 2.50 -3.57
C CYS A 224 -9.06 1.99 -2.31
N ASP A 225 -8.92 2.84 -1.31
CA ASP A 225 -8.69 2.36 0.03
C ASP A 225 -9.99 1.81 0.65
N VAL A 226 -9.85 0.81 1.51
CA VAL A 226 -10.94 0.37 2.38
C VAL A 226 -11.09 1.39 3.49
N GLY A 227 -12.29 1.92 3.70
CA GLY A 227 -12.54 2.92 4.73
C GLY A 227 -13.10 4.24 4.21
N ALA A 228 -13.14 5.24 5.09
CA ALA A 228 -13.74 6.56 4.82
C ALA A 228 -12.84 7.51 4.02
N ILE A 229 -11.54 7.31 4.05
CA ILE A 229 -10.54 8.16 3.42
C ILE A 229 -9.63 7.33 2.53
N GLU A 230 -8.97 7.98 1.58
CA GLU A 230 -7.69 7.51 1.06
C GLU A 230 -6.58 7.89 2.06
N GLY A 231 -5.70 6.95 2.36
CA GLY A 231 -4.38 7.21 2.88
C GLY A 231 -3.52 7.85 1.81
N THR A 232 -2.43 8.48 2.24
CA THR A 232 -1.35 8.82 1.31
C THR A 232 -0.74 7.51 0.84
N SER A 233 -0.99 7.09 -0.40
CA SER A 233 -0.36 5.88 -0.99
C SER A 233 1.16 6.02 -0.85
N PRO A 234 1.81 5.25 0.05
CA PRO A 234 3.24 5.35 0.29
C PRO A 234 4.04 4.49 -0.69
N VAL A 235 3.36 3.69 -1.52
CA VAL A 235 4.01 2.91 -2.56
C VAL A 235 4.22 3.84 -3.74
N LEU A 236 5.35 4.54 -3.72
CA LEU A 236 5.81 5.25 -4.89
C LEU A 236 6.11 4.20 -5.97
N ALA A 237 5.66 4.47 -7.19
CA ALA A 237 6.03 3.59 -8.29
C ALA A 237 7.53 3.76 -8.51
N ASP A 238 8.19 2.66 -8.84
CA ASP A 238 9.55 2.69 -9.32
C ASP A 238 9.63 3.50 -10.61
N GLU A 239 10.68 4.32 -10.66
CA GLU A 239 11.05 5.03 -11.86
C GLU A 239 12.19 4.26 -12.53
N VAL A 240 12.21 4.23 -13.87
CA VAL A 240 13.40 3.77 -14.58
C VAL A 240 14.39 4.92 -14.67
N LEU A 241 15.61 4.69 -14.18
CA LEU A 241 16.77 5.54 -14.35
C LEU A 241 17.65 4.99 -15.47
N LEU A 242 18.41 5.86 -16.13
CA LEU A 242 19.39 5.44 -17.13
C LEU A 242 20.78 6.03 -16.84
N VAL A 243 21.81 5.18 -16.95
CA VAL A 243 23.21 5.57 -16.71
C VAL A 243 24.03 5.47 -17.98
N GLU A 244 24.69 6.56 -18.33
CA GLU A 244 25.64 6.62 -19.44
C GLU A 244 26.92 5.81 -19.14
N PRO A 245 27.58 5.23 -20.17
CA PRO A 245 28.90 4.62 -20.01
C PRO A 245 29.99 5.56 -19.43
N ASN A 246 29.77 6.87 -19.49
CA ASN A 246 30.67 7.89 -18.94
C ASN A 246 30.38 8.23 -17.45
N GLY A 247 29.43 7.55 -16.81
CA GLY A 247 29.06 7.73 -15.41
C GLY A 247 28.06 8.86 -15.13
N ARG A 248 27.39 9.41 -16.16
CA ARG A 248 26.28 10.36 -15.98
C ARG A 248 24.96 9.61 -15.81
N TRP A 249 24.25 9.95 -14.75
CA TRP A 249 22.93 9.43 -14.39
C TRP A 249 21.84 10.36 -14.89
N HIS A 250 20.71 9.77 -15.27
CA HIS A 250 19.52 10.45 -15.75
C HIS A 250 18.30 9.90 -15.02
N ILE A 251 17.49 10.79 -14.45
CA ILE A 251 16.16 10.51 -13.89
C ILE A 251 15.14 11.29 -14.70
N ARG A 252 14.07 10.61 -15.11
CA ARG A 252 13.03 11.19 -15.94
C ARG A 252 11.95 11.85 -15.08
N VAL A 253 12.03 13.16 -14.92
CA VAL A 253 10.98 13.92 -14.21
C VAL A 253 9.85 14.31 -15.17
N PRO A 254 8.57 14.04 -14.86
CA PRO A 254 7.44 14.46 -15.69
C PRO A 254 7.42 15.98 -15.94
N GLY A 255 7.64 16.40 -17.20
CA GLY A 255 7.46 17.79 -17.64
C GLY A 255 8.70 18.70 -17.58
N ASN A 256 9.90 18.18 -17.32
CA ASN A 256 11.17 18.94 -17.29
C ASN A 256 12.27 18.31 -18.18
N ASP A 257 13.38 19.04 -18.37
CA ASP A 257 14.68 18.50 -18.78
C ASP A 257 15.11 17.40 -17.78
N ASP A 258 15.77 16.33 -18.27
CA ASP A 258 16.25 15.20 -17.45
C ASP A 258 16.99 15.69 -16.18
N TYR A 259 16.62 15.16 -15.01
CA TYR A 259 17.40 15.39 -13.78
C TYR A 259 18.68 14.59 -13.90
N THR A 260 19.84 15.25 -13.88
CA THR A 260 21.11 14.58 -14.19
C THR A 260 22.15 14.81 -13.11
N PHE A 261 23.01 13.83 -12.88
CA PHE A 261 24.15 13.98 -11.98
C PHE A 261 25.25 12.98 -12.35
N PHE A 262 26.41 13.10 -11.72
CA PHE A 262 27.47 12.09 -11.78
C PHE A 262 27.60 11.37 -10.44
N TYR A 263 27.72 10.05 -10.47
CA TYR A 263 28.05 9.23 -9.31
C TYR A 263 28.92 8.05 -9.72
N GLY A 264 29.93 7.72 -8.91
CA GLY A 264 30.97 6.75 -9.25
C GLY A 264 31.96 7.27 -10.29
N VAL A 265 32.76 6.37 -10.87
CA VAL A 265 33.67 6.67 -11.99
C VAL A 265 33.31 5.83 -13.23
N PRO A 266 33.67 6.26 -14.45
CA PRO A 266 33.40 5.49 -15.66
C PRO A 266 33.91 4.05 -15.56
N GLY A 267 33.02 3.08 -15.78
CA GLY A 267 33.31 1.65 -15.69
C GLY A 267 32.96 0.99 -14.35
N ASP A 268 32.53 1.76 -13.34
CA ASP A 268 31.85 1.19 -12.18
C ASP A 268 30.48 0.61 -12.62
N VAL A 269 30.02 -0.45 -11.94
CA VAL A 269 28.65 -0.97 -12.07
C VAL A 269 27.74 -0.05 -11.27
N PRO A 270 26.76 0.60 -11.89
CA PRO A 270 25.82 1.42 -11.14
C PRO A 270 24.84 0.54 -10.36
N LEU A 271 24.46 0.98 -9.17
CA LEU A 271 23.48 0.34 -8.28
C LEU A 271 22.51 1.41 -7.80
N PHE A 272 21.29 1.02 -7.46
CA PHE A 272 20.27 1.91 -6.91
C PHE A 272 19.51 1.10 -5.87
N GLY A 273 19.30 1.69 -4.68
CA GLY A 273 18.77 1.00 -3.52
C GLY A 273 18.52 1.96 -2.36
N ASP A 274 17.59 1.62 -1.48
CA ASP A 274 17.35 2.22 -0.17
C ASP A 274 18.31 1.64 0.87
N TRP A 275 19.47 2.29 1.04
CA TRP A 275 20.51 1.78 1.92
C TRP A 275 20.28 2.07 3.41
N ASP A 276 19.24 2.84 3.78
CA ASP A 276 18.95 3.20 5.18
C ASP A 276 17.50 3.02 5.64
N GLY A 277 16.63 2.48 4.78
CA GLY A 277 15.27 2.06 5.11
C GLY A 277 14.28 3.22 5.23
N ASP A 278 14.51 4.32 4.50
CA ASP A 278 13.62 5.48 4.50
C ASP A 278 12.56 5.48 3.38
N GLY A 279 12.59 4.44 2.53
CA GLY A 279 11.72 4.22 1.38
C GLY A 279 12.15 4.98 0.12
N VAL A 280 13.37 5.53 0.08
CA VAL A 280 13.91 6.25 -1.09
C VAL A 280 15.24 5.65 -1.54
N ASP A 281 15.25 5.20 -2.78
CA ASP A 281 16.43 4.70 -3.43
C ASP A 281 17.44 5.81 -3.77
N THR A 282 18.71 5.48 -3.56
CA THR A 282 19.81 6.41 -3.75
C THR A 282 21.01 5.74 -4.45
N PRO A 283 21.89 6.53 -5.11
CA PRO A 283 22.94 5.97 -5.96
C PRO A 283 23.99 5.11 -5.23
N GLY A 284 24.32 3.99 -5.84
CA GLY A 284 25.45 3.14 -5.50
C GLY A 284 26.36 2.90 -6.70
N ALA A 285 27.62 2.54 -6.42
CA ALA A 285 28.59 2.17 -7.45
C ALA A 285 29.48 1.04 -6.96
N TRP A 286 29.61 -0.02 -7.75
CA TRP A 286 30.53 -1.11 -7.48
C TRP A 286 31.72 -1.10 -8.45
N ARG A 287 32.93 -1.04 -7.88
CA ARG A 287 34.16 -0.82 -8.66
C ARG A 287 34.74 -2.12 -9.20
N GLN A 288 34.76 -2.22 -10.53
CA GLN A 288 35.43 -3.28 -11.27
C GLN A 288 36.94 -3.05 -11.44
N GLY A 289 37.68 -4.12 -11.81
CA GLY A 289 39.07 -4.06 -12.25
C GLY A 289 40.13 -4.43 -11.19
N PRO A 290 41.44 -4.32 -11.52
CA PRO A 290 42.51 -4.71 -10.60
C PRO A 290 42.49 -3.90 -9.29
N GLY A 291 42.26 -4.58 -8.16
CA GLY A 291 42.06 -3.92 -6.86
C GLY A 291 40.62 -3.45 -6.60
N GLY A 292 39.67 -3.81 -7.48
CA GLY A 292 38.22 -3.62 -7.32
C GLY A 292 37.56 -4.65 -6.40
N GLY A 293 36.24 -4.59 -6.28
CA GLY A 293 35.44 -5.29 -5.26
C GLY A 293 34.88 -4.37 -4.16
N PHE A 294 35.01 -3.06 -4.34
CA PHE A 294 34.48 -2.06 -3.40
C PHE A 294 33.12 -1.55 -3.88
N ALA A 295 32.15 -1.53 -2.96
CA ALA A 295 30.91 -0.79 -3.06
C ALA A 295 31.10 0.62 -2.49
N TYR A 296 30.48 1.60 -3.13
CA TYR A 296 30.47 3.01 -2.75
C TYR A 296 29.01 3.47 -2.78
N LEU A 297 28.38 3.61 -1.63
CA LEU A 297 26.94 3.90 -1.50
C LEU A 297 26.72 5.26 -0.82
N THR A 298 25.62 5.93 -1.12
CA THR A 298 25.23 7.21 -0.50
C THR A 298 23.75 7.17 -0.18
N ASN A 299 23.34 7.77 0.94
CA ASN A 299 21.92 7.94 1.30
C ASN A 299 21.41 9.31 0.85
N THR A 300 22.00 9.85 -0.21
CA THR A 300 21.66 11.19 -0.67
C THR A 300 21.65 11.20 -2.18
N LEU A 301 20.48 11.48 -2.75
CA LEU A 301 20.36 11.78 -4.16
C LEU A 301 21.18 13.04 -4.48
N PRO A 302 22.17 12.98 -5.39
CA PRO A 302 22.96 14.16 -5.74
C PRO A 302 22.09 15.24 -6.40
N PRO A 303 22.37 16.53 -6.17
CA PRO A 303 21.59 17.62 -6.77
C PRO A 303 21.69 17.60 -8.30
N ASP A 304 20.67 18.14 -8.99
CA ASP A 304 20.66 18.25 -10.45
C ASP A 304 21.88 19.01 -10.99
N ALA A 305 22.40 18.51 -12.11
CA ALA A 305 23.69 18.80 -12.71
C ALA A 305 24.91 18.65 -11.77
N GLY A 306 24.75 17.92 -10.66
CA GLY A 306 25.73 17.79 -9.59
C GLY A 306 26.65 16.57 -9.72
N VAL A 307 27.45 16.38 -8.68
CA VAL A 307 28.34 15.23 -8.50
C VAL A 307 28.12 14.70 -7.10
N GLY A 308 27.73 13.44 -6.98
CA GLY A 308 27.56 12.76 -5.71
C GLY A 308 28.87 12.19 -5.19
N VAL A 309 28.88 11.92 -3.89
CA VAL A 309 30.00 11.31 -3.17
C VAL A 309 29.43 10.22 -2.28
N ALA A 310 30.17 9.13 -2.12
CA ALA A 310 29.75 8.05 -1.24
C ALA A 310 29.81 8.47 0.23
N ASP A 311 28.80 8.06 0.99
CA ASP A 311 28.76 8.22 2.45
C ASP A 311 29.48 7.07 3.15
N PHE A 312 29.43 5.87 2.57
CA PHE A 312 30.10 4.69 3.07
C PHE A 312 30.58 3.76 1.94
N ASP A 313 31.61 3.01 2.27
CA ASP A 313 32.25 2.08 1.37
C ASP A 313 32.64 0.79 2.10
N PHE A 314 32.56 -0.33 1.39
CA PHE A 314 32.93 -1.64 1.92
C PHE A 314 33.30 -2.60 0.79
N PHE A 315 33.91 -3.72 1.15
CA PHE A 315 34.35 -4.72 0.20
C PHE A 315 33.37 -5.90 0.14
N PHE A 316 32.85 -6.19 -1.06
CA PHE A 316 32.03 -7.37 -1.32
C PHE A 316 32.29 -7.86 -2.75
N GLY A 317 32.69 -9.13 -2.87
CA GLY A 317 33.01 -9.76 -4.15
C GLY A 317 34.44 -9.55 -4.64
N ILE A 318 34.66 -9.86 -5.91
CA ILE A 318 35.95 -9.79 -6.59
C ILE A 318 35.77 -9.25 -8.01
N PRO A 319 36.82 -8.72 -8.65
CA PRO A 319 36.74 -8.25 -10.02
C PRO A 319 36.25 -9.33 -11.00
N GLY A 320 35.22 -8.99 -11.79
CA GLY A 320 34.57 -9.88 -12.75
C GLY A 320 33.25 -10.48 -12.26
N ASP A 321 32.87 -10.22 -11.01
CA ASP A 321 31.53 -10.50 -10.52
C ASP A 321 30.49 -9.56 -11.15
N GLU A 322 29.28 -10.08 -11.32
CA GLU A 322 28.08 -9.29 -11.52
C GLU A 322 27.48 -8.96 -10.14
N VAL A 323 27.09 -7.70 -9.93
CA VAL A 323 26.59 -7.19 -8.66
C VAL A 323 25.25 -6.50 -8.88
N PHE A 324 24.34 -6.70 -7.92
CA PHE A 324 22.99 -6.15 -7.89
C PHE A 324 22.61 -5.82 -6.43
N SER A 325 21.47 -5.17 -6.23
CA SER A 325 20.91 -4.81 -4.91
C SER A 325 19.52 -5.39 -4.70
N GLY A 326 19.12 -5.48 -3.43
CA GLY A 326 17.80 -5.88 -2.95
C GLY A 326 17.76 -6.05 -1.42
N ASP A 327 16.56 -6.10 -0.84
CA ASP A 327 16.27 -6.42 0.56
C ASP A 327 15.98 -7.92 0.76
N TRP A 328 17.02 -8.71 0.98
CA TRP A 328 16.89 -10.17 1.06
C TRP A 328 16.21 -10.69 2.34
N ASN A 329 15.99 -9.83 3.35
CA ASN A 329 15.63 -10.25 4.70
C ASN A 329 14.40 -9.53 5.29
N GLY A 330 13.80 -8.60 4.53
CA GLY A 330 12.56 -7.90 4.88
C GLY A 330 12.74 -6.82 5.93
N ASP A 331 13.94 -6.28 6.12
CA ASP A 331 14.19 -5.19 7.06
C ASP A 331 14.03 -3.79 6.44
N ASN A 332 13.62 -3.73 5.18
CA ASN A 332 13.49 -2.59 4.28
C ASN A 332 14.82 -1.92 3.93
N ILE A 333 15.96 -2.59 4.11
CA ILE A 333 17.27 -2.05 3.74
C ILE A 333 17.87 -2.86 2.60
N ASP A 334 18.14 -2.17 1.51
CA ASP A 334 18.86 -2.75 0.39
C ASP A 334 20.30 -3.08 0.73
N THR A 335 20.72 -4.25 0.26
CA THR A 335 22.06 -4.78 0.43
C THR A 335 22.51 -5.47 -0.85
N LEU A 336 23.76 -5.95 -0.90
CA LEU A 336 24.36 -6.39 -2.16
C LEU A 336 24.23 -7.89 -2.42
N GLY A 337 23.88 -8.20 -3.67
CA GLY A 337 23.94 -9.52 -4.26
C GLY A 337 25.08 -9.65 -5.28
N ILE A 338 25.66 -10.86 -5.39
CA ILE A 338 26.62 -11.22 -6.43
C ILE A 338 26.11 -12.42 -7.20
N ASN A 339 26.10 -12.33 -8.52
CA ASN A 339 25.97 -13.48 -9.41
C ASN A 339 27.34 -13.86 -9.98
N ARG A 340 27.86 -15.01 -9.55
CA ARG A 340 29.10 -15.59 -10.07
C ARG A 340 28.81 -16.87 -10.83
N LEU A 341 28.46 -16.71 -12.10
CA LEU A 341 28.23 -17.81 -13.05
C LEU A 341 27.09 -18.77 -12.61
N GLY A 342 25.98 -18.21 -12.09
CA GLY A 342 24.83 -18.98 -11.59
C GLY A 342 24.96 -19.44 -10.14
N ARG A 343 25.97 -18.95 -9.42
CA ARG A 343 26.04 -19.04 -7.95
C ARG A 343 25.83 -17.65 -7.36
N ILE A 344 24.77 -17.52 -6.59
CA ILE A 344 24.34 -16.30 -5.92
C ILE A 344 24.99 -16.22 -4.54
N PHE A 345 25.45 -15.02 -4.17
CA PHE A 345 25.95 -14.68 -2.85
C PHE A 345 25.25 -13.40 -2.41
N LEU A 346 24.51 -13.44 -1.30
CA LEU A 346 23.82 -12.29 -0.74
C LEU A 346 24.44 -11.93 0.61
N THR A 347 24.42 -10.66 0.97
CA THR A 347 24.77 -10.20 2.32
C THR A 347 23.65 -9.34 2.87
N ASP A 348 23.40 -9.43 4.17
CA ASP A 348 22.42 -8.60 4.89
C ASP A 348 23.13 -7.45 5.61
N THR A 349 24.27 -6.99 5.08
CA THR A 349 25.10 -6.02 5.79
C THR A 349 25.77 -5.04 4.84
N ASN A 350 25.34 -3.79 4.94
CA ASN A 350 26.11 -2.64 4.46
C ASN A 350 27.27 -2.36 5.42
N GLY A 351 28.49 -2.36 4.89
CA GLY A 351 29.71 -2.11 5.66
C GLY A 351 30.11 -0.63 5.69
N SER A 352 31.25 -0.34 6.32
CA SER A 352 31.86 0.99 6.28
C SER A 352 33.38 0.95 6.39
N GLY A 353 34.05 2.01 5.92
CA GLY A 353 35.50 2.18 6.05
C GLY A 353 36.32 1.19 5.23
N GLY A 354 35.77 0.65 4.15
CA GLY A 354 36.43 -0.26 3.23
C GLY A 354 36.63 -1.68 3.77
N ALA A 355 35.99 -2.03 4.88
CA ALA A 355 36.06 -3.38 5.46
C ALA A 355 35.27 -4.39 4.62
N PRO A 356 35.69 -5.68 4.57
CA PRO A 356 34.88 -6.73 3.95
C PRO A 356 33.66 -7.06 4.82
N VAL A 357 32.53 -7.28 4.17
CA VAL A 357 31.28 -7.78 4.78
C VAL A 357 31.12 -9.30 4.55
N PRO A 358 30.38 -10.02 5.41
CA PRO A 358 30.17 -11.45 5.24
C PRO A 358 29.31 -11.78 4.00
N THR A 359 29.25 -13.06 3.65
CA THR A 359 28.16 -13.59 2.83
C THR A 359 27.23 -14.32 3.78
N ASP A 360 25.95 -13.98 3.76
CA ASP A 360 24.93 -14.53 4.64
C ASP A 360 24.17 -15.67 3.97
N TYR A 361 23.94 -15.57 2.65
CA TYR A 361 23.31 -16.61 1.82
C TYR A 361 24.18 -16.98 0.62
N ASP A 362 24.32 -18.28 0.35
CA ASP A 362 25.07 -18.77 -0.82
C ASP A 362 24.39 -19.96 -1.50
N PHE A 363 23.77 -19.75 -2.66
CA PHE A 363 23.00 -20.78 -3.35
C PHE A 363 23.21 -20.73 -4.86
N PHE A 364 22.80 -21.80 -5.53
CA PHE A 364 22.77 -21.88 -6.97
C PHE A 364 21.40 -21.48 -7.48
N PHE A 365 21.39 -20.57 -8.45
CA PHE A 365 20.20 -20.19 -9.18
C PHE A 365 20.61 -19.84 -10.61
N GLY A 366 19.93 -20.46 -11.57
CA GLY A 366 20.21 -20.30 -12.98
C GLY A 366 21.52 -20.88 -13.50
N VAL A 367 22.02 -20.30 -14.60
CA VAL A 367 23.22 -20.77 -15.30
C VAL A 367 24.18 -19.64 -15.63
N ALA A 368 25.42 -20.00 -15.95
CA ALA A 368 26.43 -19.03 -16.38
C ALA A 368 25.97 -18.25 -17.63
N GLY A 369 25.98 -16.92 -17.53
CA GLY A 369 25.58 -16.00 -18.60
C GLY A 369 24.20 -15.37 -18.39
N ASP A 370 23.40 -15.89 -17.45
CA ASP A 370 22.21 -15.18 -16.99
C ASP A 370 22.63 -14.01 -16.08
N ARG A 371 21.90 -12.90 -16.17
CA ARG A 371 22.09 -11.67 -15.39
C ARG A 371 21.15 -11.66 -14.19
N ALA A 372 21.55 -11.10 -13.05
CA ALA A 372 20.79 -11.13 -11.80
C ALA A 372 20.38 -9.74 -11.31
N PHE A 373 19.18 -9.67 -10.74
CA PHE A 373 18.53 -8.47 -10.23
C PHE A 373 17.73 -8.83 -8.97
N GLY A 374 17.66 -7.92 -7.99
CA GLY A 374 16.75 -8.05 -6.85
C GLY A 374 15.35 -7.60 -7.21
N GLY A 375 14.37 -8.08 -6.45
CA GLY A 375 13.01 -7.56 -6.49
C GLY A 375 11.99 -8.48 -5.85
N ASP A 376 10.89 -7.92 -5.40
CA ASP A 376 9.78 -8.58 -4.70
C ASP A 376 8.75 -9.12 -5.70
N GLY A 377 8.93 -10.38 -6.12
CA GLY A 377 8.09 -11.00 -7.14
C GLY A 377 6.67 -11.38 -6.70
N ASP A 378 6.35 -11.34 -5.40
CA ASP A 378 5.04 -11.68 -4.83
C ASP A 378 4.43 -10.65 -3.87
N GLY A 379 5.09 -9.52 -3.65
CA GLY A 379 4.59 -8.38 -2.89
C GLY A 379 4.56 -8.63 -1.38
N ASP A 380 5.46 -9.45 -0.84
CA ASP A 380 5.52 -9.76 0.59
C ASP A 380 6.53 -8.92 1.40
N GLY A 381 7.30 -8.08 0.71
CA GLY A 381 8.30 -7.17 1.24
C GLY A 381 9.72 -7.74 1.29
N ASP A 382 9.92 -9.03 0.96
CA ASP A 382 11.25 -9.64 0.88
C ASP A 382 11.68 -9.76 -0.60
N ASP A 383 12.86 -9.26 -0.93
CA ASP A 383 13.39 -9.40 -2.28
C ASP A 383 13.82 -10.83 -2.61
N GLY A 384 13.30 -11.29 -3.73
CA GLY A 384 13.76 -12.44 -4.45
C GLY A 384 14.92 -12.13 -5.40
N VAL A 385 15.31 -13.15 -6.18
CA VAL A 385 16.29 -12.97 -7.28
C VAL A 385 15.61 -13.22 -8.61
N PHE A 386 15.58 -12.19 -9.45
CA PHE A 386 15.25 -12.28 -10.86
C PHE A 386 16.49 -12.63 -11.67
N LEU A 387 16.36 -13.60 -12.58
CA LEU A 387 17.36 -13.91 -13.58
C LEU A 387 16.84 -13.62 -14.99
N TYR A 388 17.67 -12.90 -15.75
CA TYR A 388 17.38 -12.55 -17.13
C TYR A 388 18.43 -13.13 -18.09
N ARG A 389 17.96 -13.82 -19.13
CA ARG A 389 18.81 -14.34 -20.19
C ARG A 389 18.79 -13.42 -21.40
N GLU A 390 19.87 -12.64 -21.54
CA GLU A 390 20.02 -11.66 -22.62
C GLU A 390 20.03 -12.25 -24.04
N THR A 391 20.19 -13.57 -24.21
CA THR A 391 20.22 -14.22 -25.52
C THR A 391 18.84 -14.48 -26.12
N ASP A 392 17.80 -14.60 -25.28
CA ASP A 392 16.45 -14.99 -25.72
C ASP A 392 15.30 -14.31 -24.97
N GLY A 393 15.58 -13.49 -23.95
CA GLY A 393 14.57 -12.75 -23.19
C GLY A 393 13.86 -13.59 -22.14
N LEU A 394 14.39 -14.76 -21.76
CA LEU A 394 13.83 -15.56 -20.67
C LEU A 394 14.06 -14.86 -19.33
N VAL A 395 12.98 -14.64 -18.60
CA VAL A 395 12.98 -14.20 -17.20
C VAL A 395 12.52 -15.38 -16.34
N TYR A 396 13.18 -15.59 -15.21
CA TYR A 396 12.71 -16.51 -14.18
C TYR A 396 13.27 -16.09 -12.84
N TYR A 397 12.49 -16.31 -11.79
CA TYR A 397 12.77 -15.72 -10.50
C TYR A 397 12.46 -16.70 -9.36
N THR A 398 12.96 -16.36 -8.19
CA THR A 398 12.73 -17.07 -6.94
C THR A 398 12.37 -16.05 -5.88
N ASN A 399 11.31 -16.30 -5.11
CA ASN A 399 10.91 -15.48 -3.95
C ASN A 399 11.46 -16.10 -2.65
N GLU A 400 12.54 -16.86 -2.77
CA GLU A 400 13.09 -17.63 -1.67
C GLU A 400 14.59 -17.34 -1.59
N THR A 401 15.07 -17.01 -0.40
CA THR A 401 16.49 -16.74 -0.11
C THR A 401 17.10 -17.90 0.70
N PRO A 402 17.27 -19.10 0.11
CA PRO A 402 17.75 -20.25 0.85
C PRO A 402 19.19 -20.04 1.32
N ALA A 403 19.46 -20.31 2.60
CA ALA A 403 20.80 -20.21 3.17
C ALA A 403 21.88 -20.98 2.40
N SER A 404 21.52 -22.12 1.78
CA SER A 404 22.39 -22.81 0.81
C SER A 404 21.65 -23.75 -0.12
N GLY A 405 22.32 -24.21 -1.18
CA GLY A 405 21.82 -25.28 -2.06
C GLY A 405 21.37 -24.76 -3.42
N ILE A 406 20.20 -25.18 -3.89
CA ILE A 406 19.61 -24.74 -5.17
C ILE A 406 18.29 -24.06 -4.82
N ALA A 407 18.12 -22.80 -5.24
CA ALA A 407 16.86 -22.09 -5.06
C ALA A 407 15.77 -22.64 -5.98
N PRO A 408 14.52 -22.76 -5.50
CA PRO A 408 13.40 -23.16 -6.35
C PRO A 408 13.06 -22.04 -7.32
N THR A 409 12.64 -22.38 -8.53
CA THR A 409 12.03 -21.38 -9.43
C THR A 409 10.58 -21.18 -9.02
N ALA A 410 10.20 -19.94 -8.68
CA ALA A 410 8.83 -19.55 -8.41
C ALA A 410 8.02 -19.61 -9.72
N ASP A 411 8.45 -18.83 -10.72
CA ASP A 411 7.89 -18.90 -12.07
C ASP A 411 8.89 -18.47 -13.16
N ASN A 412 8.49 -18.60 -14.42
CA ASN A 412 9.27 -18.16 -15.58
C ASN A 412 8.38 -17.65 -16.72
N PHE A 413 8.90 -16.71 -17.50
CA PHE A 413 8.22 -16.08 -18.62
C PHE A 413 9.20 -15.47 -19.63
N PHE A 414 8.71 -14.98 -20.76
CA PHE A 414 9.54 -14.24 -21.72
C PHE A 414 9.18 -12.76 -21.73
N PHE A 415 10.19 -11.89 -21.73
CA PHE A 415 10.01 -10.46 -21.90
C PHE A 415 11.22 -9.85 -22.61
N GLY A 416 10.97 -8.99 -23.61
CA GLY A 416 12.02 -8.42 -24.45
C GLY A 416 12.56 -9.36 -25.53
N ILE A 417 13.69 -8.97 -26.10
CA ILE A 417 14.43 -9.68 -27.15
C ILE A 417 15.94 -9.70 -26.84
N ALA A 418 16.71 -10.41 -27.66
CA ALA A 418 18.14 -10.49 -27.49
C ALA A 418 18.82 -9.11 -27.47
N SER A 419 19.71 -8.89 -26.50
CA SER A 419 20.43 -7.63 -26.23
C SER A 419 19.62 -6.52 -25.55
N ASP A 420 18.36 -6.74 -25.20
CA ASP A 420 17.66 -5.84 -24.27
C ASP A 420 18.33 -5.93 -22.89
N SER A 421 18.34 -4.83 -22.13
CA SER A 421 18.85 -4.78 -20.75
C SER A 421 17.67 -4.80 -19.79
N PHE A 422 17.68 -5.73 -18.83
CA PHE A 422 16.58 -5.94 -17.89
C PHE A 422 16.69 -5.07 -16.65
N VAL A 423 15.55 -4.83 -16.02
CA VAL A 423 15.38 -4.28 -14.68
C VAL A 423 14.06 -4.82 -14.09
N SER A 424 13.96 -4.93 -12.77
CA SER A 424 12.75 -5.24 -12.01
C SER A 424 12.32 -4.02 -11.22
N GLY A 425 11.03 -3.85 -11.02
CA GLY A 425 10.47 -2.79 -10.19
C GLY A 425 8.94 -2.77 -10.18
N ASP A 426 8.35 -2.05 -9.24
CA ASP A 426 6.93 -1.84 -9.09
C ASP A 426 6.48 -0.60 -9.87
N TRP A 427 6.09 -0.80 -11.12
CA TRP A 427 5.67 0.29 -12.00
C TRP A 427 4.26 0.82 -11.70
N ASN A 428 3.44 0.04 -10.97
CA ASN A 428 2.00 0.28 -10.83
C ASN A 428 1.51 0.35 -9.39
N ARG A 429 2.43 0.40 -8.43
CA ARG A 429 2.19 0.63 -7.01
C ARG A 429 1.44 -0.50 -6.34
N ASP A 430 1.55 -1.72 -6.86
CA ASP A 430 0.90 -2.90 -6.28
C ASP A 430 1.84 -3.74 -5.41
N LEU A 431 3.03 -3.22 -5.11
CA LEU A 431 4.12 -3.84 -4.35
C LEU A 431 4.77 -5.03 -5.05
N VAL A 432 4.35 -5.38 -6.28
CA VAL A 432 4.92 -6.51 -7.00
C VAL A 432 5.90 -6.00 -8.04
N ASP A 433 7.16 -6.37 -7.86
CA ASP A 433 8.20 -6.10 -8.83
C ASP A 433 7.99 -6.94 -10.09
N THR A 434 7.93 -6.23 -11.21
CA THR A 434 7.61 -6.82 -12.50
C THR A 434 8.63 -6.42 -13.56
N ALA A 435 8.63 -7.15 -14.67
CA ALA A 435 9.67 -7.01 -15.68
C ALA A 435 9.65 -5.64 -16.40
N GLY A 436 10.80 -4.98 -16.39
CA GLY A 436 11.15 -3.85 -17.24
C GLY A 436 12.35 -4.16 -18.13
N ILE A 437 12.39 -3.59 -19.34
CA ILE A 437 13.60 -3.63 -20.18
C ILE A 437 13.86 -2.28 -20.85
N PHE A 438 15.15 -1.98 -21.04
CA PHE A 438 15.61 -0.95 -21.97
C PHE A 438 16.16 -1.59 -23.24
N ARG A 439 15.59 -1.18 -24.38
CA ARG A 439 16.04 -1.61 -25.70
C ARG A 439 16.92 -0.55 -26.33
N GLY A 440 18.22 -0.83 -26.37
CA GLY A 440 19.20 0.08 -26.95
C GLY A 440 19.04 0.32 -28.46
N SER A 441 18.44 -0.61 -29.21
CA SER A 441 18.31 -0.50 -30.67
C SER A 441 17.29 0.55 -31.14
N ASP A 442 16.26 0.80 -30.34
CA ASP A 442 15.24 1.82 -30.60
C ASP A 442 15.07 2.82 -29.44
N THR A 443 15.98 2.79 -28.47
CA THR A 443 16.04 3.72 -27.32
C THR A 443 14.74 3.79 -26.55
N THR A 444 14.10 2.64 -26.35
CA THR A 444 12.77 2.54 -25.75
C THR A 444 12.79 1.67 -24.50
N ILE A 445 12.13 2.13 -23.45
CA ILE A 445 11.83 1.36 -22.24
C ILE A 445 10.46 0.70 -22.42
N TYR A 446 10.36 -0.56 -22.04
CA TYR A 446 9.12 -1.34 -22.04
C TYR A 446 8.91 -1.92 -20.65
N LEU A 447 7.76 -1.67 -20.05
CA LEU A 447 7.41 -2.17 -18.71
C LEU A 447 6.16 -3.06 -18.80
N SER A 448 6.14 -4.11 -18.00
CA SER A 448 5.00 -5.01 -17.79
C SER A 448 4.53 -4.83 -16.36
N ASN A 449 3.22 -4.67 -16.12
CA ASN A 449 2.65 -4.63 -14.77
C ASN A 449 2.26 -6.04 -14.29
N THR A 450 2.86 -7.09 -14.87
CA THR A 450 2.50 -8.48 -14.57
C THR A 450 3.66 -9.41 -14.89
N ASN A 451 4.03 -10.24 -13.91
CA ASN A 451 4.87 -11.41 -14.12
C ASN A 451 4.01 -12.54 -14.71
N ALA A 452 4.19 -12.85 -16.00
CA ALA A 452 3.50 -13.98 -16.60
C ALA A 452 4.00 -15.32 -16.01
N SER A 453 3.24 -16.39 -16.21
CA SER A 453 3.56 -17.71 -15.66
C SER A 453 3.72 -18.79 -16.72
N GLY A 454 4.47 -19.84 -16.39
CA GLY A 454 4.58 -21.06 -17.19
C GLY A 454 5.22 -20.88 -18.57
N GLY A 455 6.12 -19.91 -18.72
CA GLY A 455 6.86 -19.64 -19.96
C GLY A 455 6.06 -18.87 -21.01
N ALA A 456 4.94 -18.25 -20.64
CA ALA A 456 4.21 -17.34 -21.52
C ALA A 456 4.96 -16.00 -21.68
N PRO A 457 4.78 -15.27 -22.79
CA PRO A 457 5.29 -13.90 -22.88
C PRO A 457 4.48 -12.97 -21.97
N ALA A 458 5.16 -12.11 -21.20
CA ALA A 458 4.52 -11.03 -20.44
C ALA A 458 4.07 -9.90 -21.38
N PRO A 459 2.95 -9.20 -21.08
CA PRO A 459 2.48 -8.08 -21.86
C PRO A 459 3.42 -6.86 -21.73
N THR A 460 3.33 -5.93 -22.66
CA THR A 460 3.88 -4.59 -22.47
C THR A 460 2.72 -3.67 -22.15
N ASP A 461 2.75 -3.06 -20.98
CA ASP A 461 1.70 -2.14 -20.50
C ASP A 461 2.14 -0.68 -20.64
N VAL A 462 3.43 -0.39 -20.46
CA VAL A 462 4.01 0.95 -20.58
C VAL A 462 5.15 0.96 -21.60
N THR A 463 5.23 2.03 -22.39
CA THR A 463 6.31 2.25 -23.37
C THR A 463 6.79 3.69 -23.30
N ILE A 464 8.10 3.88 -23.15
CA ILE A 464 8.72 5.20 -22.97
C ILE A 464 9.90 5.34 -23.94
N GLU A 465 9.82 6.26 -24.91
CA GLU A 465 10.94 6.59 -25.79
C GLU A 465 11.88 7.56 -25.08
N TRP A 466 12.95 7.03 -24.50
CA TRP A 466 13.91 7.82 -23.71
C TRP A 466 15.24 7.08 -23.56
N GLY A 467 16.35 7.82 -23.67
CA GLY A 467 17.70 7.29 -23.52
C GLY A 467 18.52 7.20 -24.80
N THR A 468 19.66 6.52 -24.74
CA THR A 468 20.55 6.28 -25.88
C THR A 468 21.13 4.87 -25.82
N ALA A 469 21.45 4.29 -26.98
CA ALA A 469 22.03 2.96 -27.08
C ALA A 469 23.27 2.81 -26.17
N GLY A 470 23.28 1.75 -25.36
CA GLY A 470 24.37 1.43 -24.43
C GLY A 470 24.23 2.07 -23.05
N TRP A 471 23.14 2.77 -22.76
CA TRP A 471 22.81 3.18 -21.39
C TRP A 471 22.32 1.97 -20.58
N ILE A 472 22.59 1.99 -19.28
CA ILE A 472 22.24 0.92 -18.34
C ILE A 472 20.97 1.33 -17.60
N PRO A 473 19.90 0.51 -17.60
CA PRO A 473 18.70 0.76 -16.80
C PRO A 473 18.90 0.34 -15.34
N LEU A 474 18.27 1.10 -14.45
CA LEU A 474 18.07 0.82 -13.03
C LEU A 474 16.63 1.21 -12.68
N ALA A 475 16.14 0.72 -11.55
CA ALA A 475 14.81 1.06 -11.04
C ALA A 475 14.88 1.29 -9.54
N GLY A 476 13.90 2.04 -9.04
CA GLY A 476 13.74 2.41 -7.65
C GLY A 476 12.95 3.71 -7.51
N VAL A 477 12.60 4.03 -6.28
CA VAL A 477 11.87 5.22 -5.84
C VAL A 477 12.84 6.39 -5.63
N THR A 478 12.77 7.43 -6.46
CA THR A 478 13.76 8.53 -6.40
C THR A 478 13.46 9.63 -5.39
N GLY A 479 12.24 9.65 -4.83
CA GLY A 479 11.76 10.73 -3.95
C GLY A 479 11.63 12.10 -4.62
N LEU A 480 11.82 12.20 -5.95
CA LEU A 480 11.59 13.42 -6.71
C LEU A 480 10.08 13.62 -6.99
N PRO A 481 9.58 14.87 -6.99
CA PRO A 481 8.16 15.18 -7.15
C PRO A 481 7.64 15.14 -8.59
#